data_AF-A0A7S1SBU4-F1
#
_entry.id   AF-A0A7S1SBU4-F1
#
_cell.length_a   1.000
_cell.length_b   1.000
_cell.length_c   1.000
_cell.angle_alpha   90.00
_cell.angle_beta   90.00
_cell.angle_gamma   90.00
#
_symmetry.space_group_name_H-M   'P 1'
#
loop_
_entity.id
_entity.type
_entity.pdbx_description
1 polymer ?
#
loop_
_entity_poly.entity_id
_entity_poly.type
_entity_poly.pdbx_seq_one_letter_code
_entity_poly.pdbx_strand_id
1 'polypeptide(L)'
;EARPRELPPRLTAEPPPELVVCSPLTRALQTALLGFGGALPHPGLRELAPRGYGAVGSAQQPECRGRPLAELREDPRFDAGTVEWSLLEREPEVWWSEAVEAPERVEQRLLDFSRWLQARPEATVAVVCHFNVVQLLLRAKGLKVVNCEPMVCSVSGREWRLMGRGAPSAAGEPLAEARGQGECEATG
;
A
#
# COMPACT_ATOMS: atom_id res chain seq x y z
N GLU A 1 27.27 -0.12 -20.75
CA GLU A 1 27.10 -0.16 -19.29
C GLU A 1 25.78 0.50 -18.92
N ALA A 2 24.90 -0.22 -18.21
CA ALA A 2 23.64 0.35 -17.73
C ALA A 2 23.91 1.12 -16.44
N ARG A 3 23.52 2.40 -16.38
CA ARG A 3 23.59 3.21 -15.16
C ARG A 3 22.83 2.49 -14.02
N PRO A 4 23.36 2.49 -12.78
CA PRO A 4 22.61 2.03 -11.61
C PRO A 4 21.29 2.78 -11.58
N ARG A 5 20.17 2.04 -11.60
CA ARG A 5 18.84 2.62 -11.48
C ARG A 5 18.74 3.16 -10.05
N GLU A 6 18.85 4.48 -9.89
CA GLU A 6 18.66 5.13 -8.59
C GLU A 6 17.36 4.60 -7.98
N LEU A 7 17.48 4.05 -6.76
CA LEU A 7 16.33 3.63 -5.99
C LEU A 7 15.49 4.90 -5.76
N PRO A 8 14.18 4.89 -6.03
CA PRO A 8 13.34 6.04 -5.75
C PRO A 8 13.51 6.45 -4.27
N PRO A 9 13.42 7.74 -3.94
CA PRO A 9 13.48 8.18 -2.55
C PRO A 9 12.49 7.35 -1.73
N ARG A 10 12.93 6.85 -0.58
CA ARG A 10 12.08 6.07 0.32
C ARG A 10 10.79 6.84 0.55
N LEU A 11 9.65 6.19 0.39
CA LEU A 11 8.35 6.76 0.74
C LEU A 11 8.32 6.89 2.26
N THR A 12 8.81 8.00 2.78
CA THR A 12 8.81 8.27 4.22
C THR A 12 7.50 8.95 4.59
N ALA A 13 6.77 8.36 5.52
CA ALA A 13 5.73 9.06 6.27
C ALA A 13 6.37 9.64 7.52
N GLU A 14 5.91 10.82 7.95
CA GLU A 14 6.30 11.44 9.22
C GLU A 14 5.05 11.56 10.10
N PRO A 15 4.97 10.84 11.24
CA PRO A 15 5.94 9.85 11.73
C PRO A 15 5.98 8.59 10.84
N PRO A 16 7.06 7.78 10.91
CA PRO A 16 7.15 6.51 10.20
C PRO A 16 6.00 5.59 10.63
N PRO A 17 5.46 4.77 9.71
CA PRO A 17 4.36 3.88 10.04
C PRO A 17 4.83 2.80 11.03
N GLU A 18 3.99 2.51 12.01
CA GLU A 18 4.22 1.45 13.00
C GLU A 18 4.02 0.06 12.37
N LEU A 19 3.20 0.00 11.31
CA LEU A 19 2.93 -1.20 10.53
C LEU A 19 2.88 -0.88 9.04
N VAL A 20 3.50 -1.73 8.23
CA VAL A 20 3.39 -1.70 6.77
C VAL A 20 2.67 -2.96 6.33
N VAL A 21 1.42 -2.82 5.91
CA VAL A 21 0.62 -3.91 5.35
C VAL A 21 0.52 -3.73 3.84
N CYS A 22 0.65 -4.81 3.08
CA CYS A 22 0.63 -4.73 1.61
C CYS A 22 -0.21 -5.82 0.96
N SER A 23 -0.50 -5.64 -0.31
CA SER A 23 -0.98 -6.75 -1.14
C SER A 23 0.12 -7.81 -1.30
N PRO A 24 -0.21 -9.10 -1.35
CA PRO A 24 0.80 -10.15 -1.53
C PRO A 24 1.30 -10.28 -2.97
N LEU A 25 0.76 -9.48 -3.90
CA LEU A 25 1.26 -9.43 -5.28
C LEU A 25 2.65 -8.79 -5.32
N THR A 26 3.57 -9.41 -6.08
CA THR A 26 5.00 -9.04 -6.15
C THR A 26 5.25 -7.54 -6.26
N ARG A 27 4.49 -6.82 -7.11
CA ARG A 27 4.65 -5.37 -7.29
C ARG A 27 4.41 -4.57 -6.01
N ALA A 28 3.42 -4.94 -5.21
CA ALA A 28 3.09 -4.24 -3.97
C ALA A 28 4.08 -4.59 -2.86
N LEU A 29 4.52 -5.85 -2.78
CA LEU A 29 5.62 -6.27 -1.91
C LEU A 29 6.90 -5.47 -2.19
N GLN A 30 7.31 -5.39 -3.46
CA GLN A 30 8.48 -4.59 -3.85
C GLN A 30 8.31 -3.12 -3.47
N THR A 31 7.15 -2.51 -3.72
CA THR A 31 6.89 -1.11 -3.32
C THR A 31 6.96 -0.94 -1.80
N ALA A 32 6.41 -1.87 -1.02
CA ALA A 32 6.45 -1.81 0.44
C ALA A 32 7.90 -1.89 0.96
N LEU A 33 8.69 -2.82 0.43
CA LEU A 33 10.10 -2.98 0.82
C LEU A 33 10.96 -1.80 0.40
N LEU A 34 10.82 -1.31 -0.84
CA LEU A 34 11.57 -0.16 -1.33
C LEU A 34 11.17 1.14 -0.61
N GLY A 35 9.89 1.31 -0.31
CA GLY A 35 9.35 2.51 0.33
C GLY A 35 9.62 2.56 1.83
N PHE A 36 9.39 1.45 2.53
CA PHE A 36 9.30 1.41 3.99
C PHE A 36 10.26 0.40 4.66
N GLY A 37 10.93 -0.46 3.90
CA GLY A 37 11.90 -1.43 4.43
C GLY A 37 11.31 -2.67 5.10
N GLY A 38 9.98 -2.80 5.11
CA GLY A 38 9.29 -3.97 5.67
C GLY A 38 7.89 -4.15 5.09
N ALA A 39 7.34 -5.37 5.19
CA ALA A 39 6.01 -5.68 4.69
C ALA A 39 5.33 -6.84 5.43
N LEU A 40 4.05 -6.67 5.73
CA LEU A 40 3.11 -7.73 6.11
C LEU A 40 2.11 -7.92 4.96
N PRO A 41 2.24 -8.96 4.12
CA PRO A 41 1.31 -9.19 3.03
C PRO A 41 -0.04 -9.70 3.56
N HIS A 42 -1.13 -9.06 3.15
CA HIS A 42 -2.49 -9.41 3.57
C HIS A 42 -3.33 -9.85 2.35
N PRO A 43 -3.88 -11.08 2.32
CA PRO A 43 -4.59 -11.64 1.16
C PRO A 43 -5.84 -10.84 0.75
N GLY A 44 -6.47 -10.19 1.72
CA GLY A 44 -7.58 -9.25 1.50
C GLY A 44 -7.24 -8.01 0.65
N LEU A 45 -5.96 -7.71 0.40
CA LEU A 45 -5.51 -6.56 -0.42
C LEU A 45 -5.11 -6.96 -1.86
N ARG A 46 -5.38 -8.19 -2.30
CA ARG A 46 -5.13 -8.60 -3.70
C ARG A 46 -5.90 -7.72 -4.70
N GLU A 47 -5.32 -7.54 -5.89
CA GLU A 47 -5.91 -6.68 -6.92
C GLU A 47 -7.14 -7.30 -7.59
N LEU A 48 -7.88 -6.44 -8.27
CA LEU A 48 -9.07 -6.75 -9.04
C LEU A 48 -8.85 -6.40 -10.50
N ALA A 49 -9.51 -7.14 -11.39
CA ALA A 49 -9.61 -6.74 -12.79
C ALA A 49 -10.25 -5.34 -12.89
N PRO A 50 -9.75 -4.46 -13.78
CA PRO A 50 -10.38 -3.18 -14.04
C PRO A 50 -11.85 -3.33 -14.47
N ARG A 51 -12.67 -2.31 -14.22
CA ARG A 51 -14.07 -2.32 -14.69
C ARG A 51 -14.14 -2.58 -16.20
N GLY A 52 -14.96 -3.56 -16.59
CA GLY A 52 -15.14 -3.96 -17.98
C GLY A 52 -14.20 -5.07 -18.45
N TYR A 53 -13.28 -5.56 -17.61
CA TYR A 53 -12.46 -6.72 -17.91
C TYR A 53 -13.01 -7.98 -17.25
N GLY A 54 -13.53 -8.89 -18.08
CA GLY A 54 -14.05 -10.19 -17.66
C GLY A 54 -15.43 -10.12 -17.00
N ALA A 55 -16.20 -11.19 -17.16
CA ALA A 55 -17.43 -11.39 -16.42
C ALA A 55 -17.12 -12.10 -15.10
N VAL A 56 -17.95 -11.93 -14.07
CA VAL A 56 -17.83 -12.73 -12.84
C VAL A 56 -17.74 -14.22 -13.19
N GLY A 57 -16.75 -14.92 -12.65
CA GLY A 57 -16.48 -16.33 -12.95
C GLY A 57 -15.65 -16.61 -14.20
N SER A 58 -15.40 -15.61 -15.07
CA SER A 58 -14.41 -15.78 -16.15
C SER A 58 -12.98 -15.80 -15.60
N ALA A 59 -12.03 -16.29 -16.38
CA ALA A 59 -10.62 -16.31 -15.99
C ALA A 59 -10.13 -14.93 -15.53
N GLN A 60 -9.37 -14.93 -14.43
CA GLN A 60 -8.76 -13.73 -13.88
C GLN A 60 -7.58 -13.26 -14.74
N GLN A 61 -7.37 -11.95 -14.81
CA GLN A 61 -6.20 -11.39 -15.49
C GLN A 61 -4.91 -11.88 -14.83
N PRO A 62 -3.87 -12.28 -15.59
CA PRO A 62 -2.62 -12.80 -15.04
C PRO A 62 -1.99 -11.89 -13.99
N GLU A 63 -2.10 -10.57 -14.13
CA GLU A 63 -1.53 -9.57 -13.22
C GLU A 63 -2.27 -9.49 -11.87
N CYS A 64 -3.49 -10.03 -11.79
CA CYS A 64 -4.27 -10.13 -10.56
C CYS A 64 -4.13 -11.49 -9.88
N ARG A 65 -3.47 -12.46 -10.53
CA ARG A 65 -3.19 -13.78 -9.97
C ARG A 65 -1.94 -13.73 -9.09
N GLY A 66 -1.99 -14.47 -7.99
CA GLY A 66 -0.91 -14.60 -7.03
C GLY A 66 0.13 -15.62 -7.46
N ARG A 67 1.06 -15.88 -6.54
CA ARG A 67 2.06 -16.95 -6.61
C ARG A 67 2.01 -17.75 -5.32
N PRO A 68 2.32 -19.06 -5.34
CA PRO A 68 2.45 -19.85 -4.13
C PRO A 68 3.39 -19.18 -3.11
N LEU A 69 3.10 -19.34 -1.82
CA LEU A 69 3.91 -18.75 -0.74
C LEU A 69 5.38 -19.23 -0.79
N ALA A 70 5.61 -20.51 -1.14
CA ALA A 70 6.95 -21.06 -1.29
C ALA A 70 7.76 -20.28 -2.35
N GLU A 71 7.16 -20.03 -3.52
CA GLU A 71 7.82 -19.25 -4.57
C GLU A 71 8.07 -17.79 -4.18
N LEU A 72 7.18 -17.19 -3.39
CA LEU A 72 7.39 -15.84 -2.87
C LEU A 72 8.57 -15.80 -1.90
N ARG A 73 8.74 -16.81 -1.05
CA ARG A 73 9.86 -16.88 -0.09
C ARG A 73 11.20 -17.12 -0.74
N GLU A 74 11.21 -17.88 -1.83
CA GLU A 74 12.42 -18.17 -2.61
C GLU A 74 12.79 -17.03 -3.58
N ASP A 75 11.92 -16.01 -3.69
CA ASP A 75 12.17 -14.89 -4.57
C ASP A 75 13.33 -14.03 -4.05
N PRO A 76 14.45 -13.90 -4.78
CA PRO A 76 15.64 -13.18 -4.31
C PRO A 76 15.43 -11.68 -4.14
N ARG A 77 14.25 -11.16 -4.55
CA ARG A 77 13.86 -9.77 -4.32
C ARG A 77 13.37 -9.51 -2.89
N PHE A 78 13.08 -10.56 -2.12
CA PHE A 78 12.48 -10.48 -0.80
C PHE A 78 13.40 -11.09 0.25
N ASP A 79 14.01 -10.24 1.06
CA ASP A 79 14.86 -10.72 2.16
C ASP A 79 13.99 -11.31 3.27
N ALA A 80 14.37 -12.50 3.76
CA ALA A 80 13.61 -13.27 4.75
C ALA A 80 13.32 -12.52 6.07
N GLY A 81 14.10 -11.49 6.41
CA GLY A 81 13.89 -10.65 7.59
C GLY A 81 13.02 -9.41 7.37
N THR A 82 12.65 -9.10 6.12
CA THR A 82 11.92 -7.87 5.76
C THR A 82 10.44 -8.11 5.48
N VAL A 83 10.05 -9.35 5.19
CA VAL A 83 8.66 -9.72 4.95
C VAL A 83 8.19 -10.68 6.03
N GLU A 84 7.12 -10.30 6.71
CA GLU A 84 6.48 -11.10 7.76
C GLU A 84 5.32 -11.89 7.12
N TRP A 85 5.43 -13.21 7.06
CA TRP A 85 4.54 -14.05 6.24
C TRP A 85 3.33 -14.62 6.99
N SER A 86 3.17 -14.35 8.30
CA SER A 86 2.23 -15.06 9.17
C SER A 86 0.76 -15.04 8.70
N LEU A 87 0.35 -14.00 7.96
CA LEU A 87 -1.00 -13.93 7.40
C LEU A 87 -1.19 -14.84 6.20
N LEU A 88 -0.17 -14.99 5.34
CA LEU A 88 -0.25 -15.88 4.18
C LEU A 88 -0.06 -17.35 4.56
N GLU A 89 0.67 -17.64 5.63
CA GLU A 89 0.84 -19.02 6.13
C GLU A 89 -0.49 -19.64 6.59
N ARG A 90 -1.47 -18.81 6.94
CA ARG A 90 -2.81 -19.25 7.36
C ARG A 90 -3.76 -19.46 6.19
N GLU A 91 -3.37 -19.05 5.00
CA GLU A 91 -4.16 -19.19 3.79
C GLU A 91 -3.90 -20.54 3.11
N PRO A 92 -4.81 -21.01 2.25
CA PRO A 92 -4.53 -22.10 1.33
C PRO A 92 -3.33 -21.80 0.43
N GLU A 93 -2.74 -22.84 -0.15
CA GLU A 93 -1.64 -22.72 -1.13
C GLU A 93 -1.97 -21.73 -2.26
N VAL A 94 -3.23 -21.74 -2.70
CA VAL A 94 -3.82 -20.75 -3.62
C VAL A 94 -4.63 -19.74 -2.81
N TRP A 95 -3.97 -18.65 -2.40
CA TRP A 95 -4.58 -17.53 -1.65
C TRP A 95 -5.24 -16.47 -2.54
N TRP A 96 -5.17 -16.64 -3.88
CA TRP A 96 -5.75 -15.74 -4.87
C TRP A 96 -6.95 -16.37 -5.57
N SER A 97 -7.69 -15.56 -6.34
CA SER A 97 -8.78 -16.06 -7.19
C SER A 97 -8.29 -16.30 -8.60
N GLU A 98 -8.55 -17.50 -9.13
CA GLU A 98 -8.33 -17.87 -10.54
C GLU A 98 -9.38 -17.28 -11.48
N ALA A 99 -10.52 -16.84 -10.93
CA ALA A 99 -11.60 -16.20 -11.67
C ALA A 99 -11.87 -14.77 -11.18
N VAL A 100 -12.53 -13.96 -12.01
CA VAL A 100 -13.04 -12.66 -11.62
C VAL A 100 -14.05 -12.84 -10.48
N GLU A 101 -13.74 -12.24 -9.33
CA GLU A 101 -14.53 -12.37 -8.10
C GLU A 101 -15.89 -11.69 -8.24
N ALA A 102 -16.92 -12.29 -7.63
CA ALA A 102 -18.22 -11.63 -7.47
C ALA A 102 -18.07 -10.37 -6.60
N PRO A 103 -18.79 -9.26 -6.88
CA PRO A 103 -18.70 -8.02 -6.11
C PRO A 103 -18.86 -8.22 -4.60
N GLU A 104 -19.74 -9.13 -4.18
CA GLU A 104 -20.04 -9.41 -2.78
C GLU A 104 -18.84 -10.09 -2.08
N ARG A 105 -18.10 -10.94 -2.79
CA ARG A 105 -16.86 -11.55 -2.28
C ARG A 105 -15.76 -10.52 -2.09
N VAL A 106 -15.66 -9.57 -3.03
CA VAL A 106 -14.71 -8.46 -2.95
C VAL A 106 -15.06 -7.54 -1.79
N GLU A 107 -16.33 -7.17 -1.64
CA GLU A 107 -16.79 -6.35 -0.52
C GLU A 107 -16.52 -7.03 0.81
N GLN A 108 -16.82 -8.33 0.91
CA GLN A 108 -16.60 -9.11 2.13
C GLN A 108 -15.13 -9.12 2.55
N ARG A 109 -14.18 -9.40 1.64
CA ARG A 109 -12.76 -9.42 1.99
C ARG A 109 -12.20 -8.05 2.38
N LEU A 110 -12.71 -6.97 1.78
CA LEU A 110 -12.30 -5.61 2.14
C LEU A 110 -12.90 -5.16 3.47
N LEU A 111 -14.11 -5.63 3.79
CA LEU A 111 -14.72 -5.45 5.10
C LEU A 111 -13.92 -6.20 6.18
N ASP A 112 -13.53 -7.44 5.92
CA ASP A 112 -12.73 -8.24 6.84
C ASP A 112 -11.33 -7.65 7.04
N PHE A 113 -10.70 -7.14 5.97
CA PHE A 113 -9.47 -6.35 6.09
C PHE A 113 -9.66 -5.09 6.94
N SER A 114 -10.74 -4.33 6.74
CA SER A 114 -10.98 -3.11 7.52
C SER A 114 -11.21 -3.41 9.01
N ARG A 115 -11.91 -4.51 9.33
CA ARG A 115 -12.09 -4.99 10.70
C ARG A 115 -10.77 -5.46 11.32
N TRP A 116 -9.99 -6.22 10.57
CA TRP A 116 -8.65 -6.65 11.00
C TRP A 116 -7.77 -5.44 11.31
N LEU A 117 -7.78 -4.42 10.43
CA LEU A 117 -7.04 -3.19 10.61
C LEU A 117 -7.54 -2.39 11.83
N GLN A 118 -8.85 -2.34 12.08
CA GLN A 118 -9.40 -1.67 13.27
C GLN A 118 -9.01 -2.35 14.59
N ALA A 119 -8.80 -3.67 14.58
CA ALA A 119 -8.39 -4.43 15.76
C ALA A 119 -6.89 -4.27 16.09
N ARG A 120 -6.13 -3.59 15.21
CA ARG A 120 -4.70 -3.34 15.39
C ARG A 120 -4.45 -2.23 16.42
N PRO A 121 -3.44 -2.36 17.28
CA PRO A 121 -3.05 -1.29 18.20
C PRO A 121 -2.35 -0.12 17.50
N GLU A 122 -1.84 -0.31 16.28
CA GLU A 122 -1.03 0.69 15.58
C GLU A 122 -1.84 1.93 15.19
N ALA A 123 -1.33 3.12 15.54
CA ALA A 123 -2.00 4.39 15.22
C ALA A 123 -1.75 4.84 13.78
N THR A 124 -0.55 4.55 13.25
CA THR A 124 -0.15 4.90 11.89
C THR A 124 0.21 3.64 11.10
N VAL A 125 -0.55 3.35 10.05
CA VAL A 125 -0.34 2.17 9.19
C VAL A 125 -0.18 2.60 7.75
N ALA A 126 0.88 2.11 7.09
CA ALA A 126 1.04 2.22 5.65
C ALA A 126 0.36 1.03 4.96
N VAL A 127 -0.55 1.32 4.02
CA VAL A 127 -1.26 0.30 3.24
C VAL A 127 -0.83 0.37 1.79
N VAL A 128 -0.02 -0.58 1.35
CA VAL A 128 0.49 -0.65 -0.03
C VAL A 128 -0.34 -1.61 -0.87
N CYS A 129 -1.26 -1.07 -1.67
CA CYS A 129 -2.17 -1.87 -2.47
C CYS A 129 -2.30 -1.33 -3.91
N HIS A 130 -3.49 -1.41 -4.48
CA HIS A 130 -3.71 -1.23 -5.92
C HIS A 130 -4.83 -0.24 -6.19
N PHE A 131 -4.85 0.31 -7.39
CA PHE A 131 -5.81 1.32 -7.84
C PHE A 131 -7.28 0.94 -7.56
N ASN A 132 -7.71 -0.27 -7.91
CA ASN A 132 -9.11 -0.66 -7.71
C ASN A 132 -9.44 -0.92 -6.23
N VAL A 133 -8.49 -1.47 -5.47
CA VAL A 133 -8.63 -1.65 -4.01
C VAL A 133 -8.81 -0.30 -3.30
N VAL A 134 -7.97 0.70 -3.62
CA VAL A 134 -8.07 2.06 -3.04
C VAL A 134 -9.45 2.68 -3.31
N GLN A 135 -9.93 2.63 -4.54
CA GLN A 135 -11.25 3.18 -4.88
C GLN A 135 -12.40 2.50 -4.13
N LEU A 136 -12.31 1.18 -3.90
CA LEU A 136 -13.34 0.44 -3.18
C LEU A 136 -13.33 0.73 -1.68
N LEU A 137 -12.15 0.77 -1.05
CA LEU A 137 -12.01 1.13 0.36
C LEU A 137 -12.55 2.53 0.63
N LEU A 138 -12.17 3.51 -0.20
CA LEU A 138 -12.63 4.91 -0.11
C LEU A 138 -14.06 5.12 -0.63
N ARG A 139 -14.68 4.11 -1.23
CA ARG A 139 -15.98 4.21 -1.90
C ARG A 139 -16.04 5.36 -2.92
N ALA A 140 -14.91 5.68 -3.55
CA ALA A 140 -14.71 6.85 -4.40
C ALA A 140 -14.47 6.43 -5.86
N LYS A 141 -15.54 6.07 -6.58
CA LYS A 141 -15.45 5.71 -7.99
C LYS A 141 -14.92 6.88 -8.82
N GLY A 142 -13.92 6.64 -9.66
CA GLY A 142 -13.34 7.67 -10.53
C GLY A 142 -12.24 8.51 -9.87
N LEU A 143 -11.90 8.22 -8.61
CA LEU A 143 -10.72 8.79 -7.96
C LEU A 143 -9.46 8.42 -8.75
N LYS A 144 -8.72 9.43 -9.20
CA LYS A 144 -7.41 9.24 -9.81
C LYS A 144 -6.40 8.86 -8.73
N VAL A 145 -5.85 7.64 -8.80
CA VAL A 145 -4.72 7.21 -7.96
C VAL A 145 -3.49 7.15 -8.86
N VAL A 146 -2.44 7.87 -8.49
CA VAL A 146 -1.16 7.85 -9.18
C VAL A 146 -0.27 6.82 -8.51
N ASN A 147 0.50 6.08 -9.30
CA ASN A 147 1.42 5.08 -8.75
C ASN A 147 2.39 5.74 -7.77
N CYS A 148 2.54 5.12 -6.60
CA CYS A 148 3.44 5.56 -5.53
C CYS A 148 3.15 6.97 -4.96
N GLU A 149 1.97 7.55 -5.21
CA GLU A 149 1.54 8.79 -4.56
C GLU A 149 0.82 8.46 -3.23
N PRO A 150 1.35 8.87 -2.07
CA PRO A 150 0.71 8.58 -0.78
C PRO A 150 -0.65 9.26 -0.65
N MET A 151 -1.61 8.53 -0.08
CA MET A 151 -2.93 9.05 0.27
C MET A 151 -3.14 8.91 1.77
N VAL A 152 -3.33 10.03 2.46
CA VAL A 152 -3.54 10.05 3.92
C VAL A 152 -5.02 9.87 4.17
N CYS A 153 -5.37 8.80 4.88
CA CYS A 153 -6.76 8.44 5.15
C CYS A 153 -6.98 8.30 6.66
N SER A 154 -8.15 8.73 7.14
CA SER A 154 -8.66 8.30 8.44
C SER A 154 -9.52 7.07 8.26
N VAL A 155 -9.40 6.11 9.17
CA VAL A 155 -10.15 4.85 9.13
C VAL A 155 -10.91 4.69 10.45
N SER A 156 -12.21 4.48 10.36
CA SER A 156 -13.07 4.18 11.52
C SER A 156 -14.03 3.06 11.16
N GLY A 157 -13.78 1.87 11.71
CA GLY A 157 -14.49 0.65 11.33
C GLY A 157 -14.33 0.35 9.84
N ARG A 158 -15.44 0.41 9.11
CA ARG A 158 -15.48 0.19 7.65
C ARG A 158 -15.35 1.48 6.84
N GLU A 159 -15.29 2.63 7.50
CA GLU A 159 -15.29 3.91 6.83
C GLU A 159 -13.86 4.41 6.64
N TRP A 160 -13.47 4.61 5.39
CA TRP A 160 -12.21 5.22 5.00
C TRP A 160 -12.51 6.61 4.43
N ARG A 161 -11.89 7.64 5.00
CA ARG A 161 -12.02 9.02 4.51
C ARG A 161 -10.66 9.55 4.10
N LEU A 162 -10.58 10.01 2.86
CA LEU A 162 -9.39 10.70 2.35
C LEU A 162 -9.27 12.06 3.03
N MET A 163 -8.15 12.26 3.74
CA MET A 163 -7.81 13.52 4.41
C MET A 163 -6.93 14.41 3.53
N GLY A 164 -6.11 13.80 2.68
CA GLY A 164 -5.22 14.53 1.78
C GLY A 164 -4.30 13.59 0.99
N ARG A 165 -3.49 14.16 0.10
CA ARG A 165 -2.40 13.46 -0.57
C ARG A 165 -1.09 13.86 0.10
N GLY A 166 -0.27 12.88 0.44
CA GLY A 166 1.04 13.15 1.03
C GLY A 166 2.00 13.62 -0.06
N ALA A 167 2.83 14.62 0.24
CA ALA A 167 4.01 14.87 -0.57
C ALA A 167 4.97 13.67 -0.38
N PRO A 168 5.60 13.13 -1.44
CA PRO A 168 6.75 12.27 -1.26
C PRO A 168 7.83 13.11 -0.57
N SER A 169 8.07 12.88 0.72
CA SER A 169 9.20 13.51 1.40
C SER A 169 10.47 12.86 0.86
N ALA A 170 11.16 13.58 -0.03
CA ALA A 170 12.53 13.27 -0.37
C ALA A 170 13.36 13.60 0.88
N ALA A 171 13.68 12.57 1.67
CA ALA A 171 14.61 12.73 2.77
C ALA A 171 15.98 13.13 2.20
N GLY A 172 16.37 14.40 2.40
CA GLY A 172 17.72 14.89 2.16
C GLY A 172 17.80 16.31 1.62
N GLU A 173 17.47 17.32 2.44
CA GLU A 173 18.26 18.56 2.58
C GLU A 173 18.02 19.14 4.00
N PRO A 174 19.02 19.78 4.63
CA PRO A 174 19.01 20.06 6.06
C PRO A 174 18.08 21.22 6.41
N LEU A 175 17.56 21.19 7.64
CA LEU A 175 16.90 22.32 8.30
C LEU A 175 17.84 23.54 8.22
N ALA A 176 17.57 24.45 7.29
CA ALA A 176 18.20 25.76 7.29
C ALA A 176 17.45 26.65 8.29
N GLU A 177 18.07 26.73 9.46
CA GLU A 177 18.07 27.82 10.44
C GLU A 177 16.96 28.88 10.34
N ALA A 178 16.18 28.97 11.42
CA ALA A 178 15.47 30.18 11.81
C ALA A 178 16.46 31.35 11.91
N ARG A 179 16.50 32.21 10.88
CA ARG A 179 17.05 33.56 10.99
C ARG A 179 15.91 34.52 11.30
N GLY A 180 15.75 34.76 12.60
CA GLY A 180 15.12 35.98 13.07
C GLY A 180 15.96 37.17 12.59
N GLN A 181 15.31 38.10 11.91
CA GLN A 181 15.76 39.49 11.84
C GLN A 181 14.50 40.34 12.04
N GLY A 182 14.29 40.75 13.29
CA GLY A 182 13.62 41.99 13.56
C GLY A 182 14.58 43.11 13.16
N GLU A 183 14.14 43.97 12.26
CA GLU A 183 14.69 45.32 12.13
C GLU A 183 13.52 46.28 12.32
N CYS A 184 13.42 46.79 13.55
CA CYS A 184 12.93 48.12 13.80
C CYS A 184 14.01 49.07 13.31
N GLU A 185 13.71 49.93 12.33
CA GLU A 185 14.13 51.35 12.32
C GLU A 185 13.64 52.03 11.03
N ALA A 186 12.79 53.03 11.21
CA ALA A 186 12.73 54.20 10.35
C ALA A 186 12.22 55.38 11.19
N THR A 187 13.18 56.00 11.89
CA THR A 187 13.13 57.37 12.38
C THR A 187 13.18 58.36 11.22
N GLY A 188 12.51 59.51 11.35
CA GLY A 188 12.80 60.72 10.58
C GLY A 188 11.58 61.43 10.05
#